data_AF-G8QNS5-F1
#
_entry.id   AF-G8QNS5-F1
#
_cell.length_a   1.000
_cell.length_b   1.000
_cell.length_c   1.000
_cell.angle_alpha   90.00
_cell.angle_beta   90.00
_cell.angle_gamma   90.00
#
_symmetry.space_group_name_H-M   'P 1'
#
loop_
_entity.id
_entity.type
_entity.pdbx_description
1 polymer ?
#
loop_
_entity_poly.entity_id
_entity_poly.type
_entity_poly.pdbx_seq_one_letter_code
_entity_poly.pdbx_strand_id
1 'polypeptide(L)' 'MSIKKITPALIVKIRKDLNMNQAEFWAEIGVTQSGGSRYESGRKMPPPTRKLFHLRFQLGLTEVQLKALASA' A
#
# COMPACT_ATOMS: atom_id res chain seq x y z
N MET A 1 5.79 15.05 11.43
CA MET A 1 4.59 14.30 10.98
C MET A 1 4.62 12.92 11.62
N SER A 2 3.61 12.56 12.41
CA SER A 2 3.56 11.23 13.04
C SER A 2 3.24 10.15 12.01
N ILE A 3 4.08 9.12 11.92
CA ILE A 3 3.83 7.95 11.08
C ILE A 3 2.57 7.25 11.60
N LYS A 4 1.47 7.31 10.83
CA LYS A 4 0.24 6.59 11.19
C LYS A 4 0.52 5.10 11.09
N LYS A 5 0.29 4.37 12.19
CA LYS A 5 0.43 2.91 12.24
C LYS A 5 -0.41 2.29 11.12
N ILE A 6 0.22 1.46 10.29
CA ILE A 6 -0.47 0.72 9.23
C ILE A 6 -1.35 -0.35 9.88
N THR A 7 -2.65 -0.08 9.91
CA THR A 7 -3.70 -0.97 10.41
C THR A 7 -4.63 -1.36 9.27
N PRO A 8 -5.35 -2.48 9.35
CA PRO A 8 -6.31 -2.89 8.31
C PRO A 8 -7.35 -1.81 8.01
N ALA A 9 -7.88 -1.16 9.05
CA ALA A 9 -8.82 -0.05 8.92
C ALA A 9 -8.21 1.15 8.16
N LEU A 10 -6.95 1.51 8.43
CA LEU A 10 -6.26 2.57 7.70
C LEU A 10 -6.09 2.22 6.22
N ILE A 11 -5.70 0.97 5.92
CA ILE A 11 -5.52 0.49 4.54
C ILE A 11 -6.83 0.61 3.76
N VAL A 12 -7.93 0.09 4.32
CA VAL A 12 -9.26 0.16 3.70
C VAL A 12 -9.70 1.61 3.51
N LYS A 13 -9.45 2.48 4.49
CA LYS A 13 -9.78 3.91 4.39
C LYS A 13 -9.05 4.57 3.23
N ILE A 14 -7.72 4.44 3.16
CA ILE A 14 -6.91 5.05 2.09
C ILE A 14 -7.41 4.58 0.72
N ARG A 15 -7.64 3.28 0.55
CA ARG A 15 -8.13 2.73 -0.73
C ARG A 15 -9.49 3.32 -1.14
N LYS A 16 -10.42 3.43 -0.18
CA LYS A 16 -11.74 4.02 -0.43
C LYS A 16 -11.67 5.51 -0.74
N ASP A 17 -10.81 6.26 -0.03
CA ASP A 17 -10.60 7.70 -0.27
C ASP A 17 -10.03 7.95 -1.68
N LEU A 18 -9.27 6.99 -2.24
CA LEU A 18 -8.77 7.02 -3.62
C LEU A 18 -9.78 6.48 -4.66
N ASN A 19 -10.94 6.00 -4.22
CA ASN A 19 -11.97 5.37 -5.06
C ASN A 19 -11.44 4.19 -5.92
N MET A 20 -10.52 3.40 -5.36
CA MET A 20 -9.91 2.25 -6.04
C MET A 20 -10.50 0.91 -5.55
N ASN A 21 -10.59 -0.05 -6.46
CA ASN A 21 -10.79 -1.44 -6.09
C ASN A 21 -9.50 -2.06 -5.54
N GLN A 22 -9.57 -3.28 -4.99
CA GLN A 22 -8.41 -3.93 -4.39
C GLN A 22 -7.31 -4.23 -5.43
N ALA A 23 -7.66 -4.66 -6.65
CA ALA A 23 -6.66 -4.95 -7.67
C ALA A 23 -5.86 -3.69 -8.06
N GLU A 24 -6.56 -2.59 -8.35
CA GLU A 24 -5.94 -1.30 -8.70
C GLU A 24 -5.02 -0.79 -7.60
N PHE A 25 -5.53 -0.73 -6.37
CA PHE A 25 -4.80 -0.19 -5.22
C PHE A 25 -3.53 -0.97 -4.90
N TRP A 26 -3.60 -2.30 -4.91
CA TRP A 26 -2.47 -3.14 -4.55
C TRP A 26 -1.45 -3.29 -5.69
N ALA A 27 -1.88 -3.14 -6.95
CA ALA A 27 -1.00 -3.16 -8.11
C ALA A 27 0.03 -2.02 -8.08
N GLU A 28 -0.29 -0.86 -7.52
CA GLU A 28 0.64 0.29 -7.40
C GLU A 28 1.92 -0.02 -6.61
N ILE A 29 1.89 -1.05 -5.75
CA ILE A 29 3.05 -1.52 -4.99
C ILE A 29 3.41 -2.98 -5.30
N GLY A 30 2.97 -3.49 -6.45
CA GLY A 30 3.31 -4.84 -6.94
C GLY A 30 2.68 -5.98 -6.13
N VAL A 31 1.57 -5.74 -5.45
CA VAL A 31 0.84 -6.75 -4.66
C VAL A 31 -0.38 -7.23 -5.44
N THR A 32 -0.62 -8.54 -5.45
CA THR A 32 -1.83 -9.11 -6.07
C THR A 32 -3.09 -8.76 -5.26
N GLN A 33 -4.25 -8.70 -5.92
CA GLN A 33 -5.54 -8.44 -5.25
C GLN A 33 -5.79 -9.38 -4.06
N SER A 34 -5.54 -10.69 -4.24
CA SER A 34 -5.75 -11.69 -3.19
C SER A 34 -4.76 -11.57 -2.03
N GLY A 35 -3.53 -11.11 -2.29
CA GLY A 35 -2.56 -10.77 -1.24
C GLY A 35 -2.99 -9.54 -0.45
N GLY A 36 -3.41 -8.49 -1.16
CA GLY A 36 -3.88 -7.24 -0.59
C GLY A 36 -5.14 -7.38 0.28
N SER A 37 -6.11 -8.17 -0.18
CA SER A 37 -7.33 -8.47 0.57
C SER A 37 -7.04 -9.07 1.95
N ARG A 38 -6.00 -9.91 2.06
CA ARG A 38 -5.57 -10.47 3.36
C ARG A 38 -5.05 -9.37 4.29
N TYR A 39 -4.33 -8.38 3.78
CA TYR A 39 -3.83 -7.26 4.58
C TYR A 39 -4.97 -6.34 5.04
N GLU A 40 -5.96 -6.09 4.18
CA GLU A 40 -7.21 -5.40 4.54
C GLU A 40 -8.02 -6.14 5.60
N SER A 41 -7.86 -7.46 5.70
CA SER A 41 -8.57 -8.33 6.64
C SER A 41 -7.78 -8.65 7.92
N GLY A 42 -6.62 -8.02 8.15
CA GLY A 42 -5.86 -8.19 9.40
C GLY A 42 -4.59 -9.01 9.32
N ARG A 43 -4.25 -9.60 8.17
CA ARG A 43 -2.96 -10.29 8.02
C ARG A 43 -1.82 -9.30 8.19
N LYS A 44 -0.81 -9.68 8.97
CA LYS A 44 0.43 -8.90 9.11
C LYS A 44 1.11 -8.76 7.75
N MET A 45 1.24 -7.51 7.30
CA MET A 45 1.96 -7.17 6.08
C MET A 45 3.48 -7.40 6.27
N PRO A 46 4.18 -8.08 5.33
CA PRO A 46 5.63 -8.25 5.38
C PRO A 46 6.38 -6.91 5.45
N PRO A 47 7.57 -6.84 6.07
CA PRO A 47 8.31 -5.59 6.19
C PRO A 47 8.59 -4.86 4.86
N PRO A 48 8.99 -5.55 3.75
CA PRO A 48 9.22 -4.89 2.47
C PRO A 48 7.94 -4.25 1.91
N THR A 49 6.84 -5.00 1.90
CA THR A 49 5.53 -4.50 1.45
C THR A 49 5.06 -3.30 2.28
N ARG A 50 5.31 -3.32 3.60
CA ARG A 50 4.96 -2.21 4.49
C ARG A 50 5.74 -0.93 4.16
N LYS A 51 7.02 -1.06 3.79
CA LYS A 51 7.85 0.08 3.37
C LYS A 51 7.33 0.68 2.07
N LEU A 52 7.01 -0.14 1.08
CA LEU A 52 6.41 0.31 -0.19
C LEU A 52 5.06 1.00 0.03
N PHE A 53 4.20 0.43 0.87
CA PHE A 53 2.93 1.05 1.25
C PHE A 53 3.13 2.44 1.87
N HIS A 54 4.08 2.57 2.79
CA HIS A 54 4.41 3.86 3.42
C HIS A 54 4.87 4.89 2.38
N LEU A 55 5.79 4.51 1.50
CA LEU A 55 6.32 5.38 0.46
C LEU A 55 5.21 5.85 -0.49
N ARG A 56 4.37 4.94 -0.99
CA ARG A 56 3.29 5.25 -1.92
C ARG A 56 2.19 6.10 -1.29
N PHE A 57 1.63 5.63 -0.17
CA PHE A 57 0.35 6.11 0.33
C PHE A 57 0.44 7.05 1.55
N GLN A 58 1.60 7.13 2.20
CA GLN A 58 1.80 8.06 3.34
C GLN A 58 2.76 9.20 3.00
N LEU A 59 3.80 8.94 2.19
CA LEU A 59 4.72 9.96 1.71
C LEU A 59 4.35 10.53 0.34
N GLY A 60 3.38 9.91 -0.35
CA GLY A 60 2.81 10.42 -1.60
C GLY A 60 3.74 10.28 -2.81
N LEU A 61 4.69 9.33 -2.78
CA LEU A 61 5.51 9.06 -3.96
C LEU A 61 4.61 8.60 -5.12
N THR A 62 4.99 9.01 -6.33
CA THR A 62 4.32 8.53 -7.54
C THR A 62 4.76 7.11 -7.87
N GLU A 63 3.97 6.43 -8.70
CA GLU A 63 4.31 5.10 -9.20
C GLU A 63 5.67 5.08 -9.92
N VAL A 64 5.98 6.15 -10.68
CA VAL A 64 7.26 6.31 -11.37
C VAL A 64 8.43 6.35 -10.39
N GLN A 65 8.30 7.12 -9.31
CA GLN A 65 9.34 7.24 -8.28
C GLN A 65 9.56 5.91 -7.53
N LEU A 66 8.49 5.15 -7.27
CA LEU A 66 8.60 3.84 -6.62
C LEU A 66 9.27 2.80 -7.50
N LYS A 67 8.92 2.75 -8.79
CA LYS A 67 9.53 1.82 -9.75
C LYS A 67 11.03 2.10 -9.90
N ALA A 68 11.44 3.37 -9.97
CA ALA A 68 12.84 3.76 -10.03
C ALA A 68 13.66 3.24 -8.83
N LEU A 69 13.08 3.23 -7.63
CA LEU A 69 13.72 2.69 -6.42
C LEU A 69 13.78 1.16 -6.39
N ALA A 70 12.89 0.47 -7.10
CA ALA A 70 12.86 -0.99 -7.16
C ALA A 70 13.80 -1.55 -8.25
N SER A 71 14.21 -0.72 -9.21
CA SER A 71 15.13 -1.06 -10.29
C SER A 71 16.60 -0.70 -10.03
N ALA A 72 16.90 -0.11 -8.88
CA ALA A 72 18.25 0.28 -8.43
C ALA A 72 18.82 -0.76 -7.46
#